data_AF-A0A7C3QJY2-F1
#
_entry.id   AF-A0A7C3QJY2-F1
#
_cell.length_a   1.000
_cell.length_b   1.000
_cell.length_c   1.000
_cell.angle_alpha   90.00
_cell.angle_beta   90.00
_cell.angle_gamma   90.00
#
_symmetry.space_group_name_H-M   'P 1'
#
loop_
_entity.id
_entity.type
_entity.pdbx_description
1 polymer ?
#
loop_
_entity_poly.entity_id
_entity_poly.type
_entity_poly.pdbx_seq_one_letter_code
_entity_poly.pdbx_strand_id
1 'polypeptide(L)'
;MLHVILLTLILVPIPYLIYYLVFIPDRLQVALIESVVGEIVNIILFIMLRRGYVRLASVIQVSAFWLFFVIVSLTSDGVKGSAYLLGLSLVIAIAGILLRGRGAAIFTALSIAAGFILLNAQKLGLRTGSYATLSPLTTWVTSLVLFPVSAVLQYLASLAIRSALARAKASEERYRLISRITSDYAFSTELDPQGNMQLIWVAGAFEEITGYTYDEYVAAGGWRANLYPEDIA
;
A
#
# COMPACT_ATOMS: atom_id res chain seq x y z
N MET A 1 1.63 0.32 12.59
CA MET A 1 1.30 -0.69 11.56
C MET A 1 2.34 -1.79 11.48
N LEU A 2 3.60 -1.49 11.17
CA LEU A 2 4.62 -2.53 11.01
C LEU A 2 4.92 -3.34 12.30
N HIS A 3 4.81 -2.73 13.48
CA HIS A 3 4.92 -3.44 14.76
C HIS A 3 3.83 -4.50 14.96
N VAL A 4 2.59 -4.23 14.52
CA VAL A 4 1.47 -5.19 14.62
C VAL A 4 1.68 -6.35 13.64
N ILE A 5 2.17 -6.04 12.43
CA ILE A 5 2.50 -7.05 11.41
C ILE A 5 3.61 -7.99 11.93
N LEU A 6 4.67 -7.43 12.52
CA LEU A 6 5.75 -8.24 13.11
C LEU A 6 5.26 -9.11 14.25
N LEU A 7 4.40 -8.59 15.14
CA LEU A 7 3.86 -9.36 16.25
C LEU A 7 2.96 -10.52 15.77
N THR A 8 2.13 -10.27 14.76
CA THR A 8 1.31 -11.33 14.14
C THR A 8 2.17 -12.38 13.45
N LEU A 9 3.34 -11.99 12.93
CA LEU A 9 4.21 -12.92 12.21
C LEU A 9 4.92 -13.93 13.11
N ILE A 10 5.17 -13.59 14.38
CA ILE A 10 5.81 -14.50 15.33
C ILE A 10 4.91 -15.72 15.63
N LEU A 11 3.58 -15.57 15.51
CA LEU A 11 2.63 -16.66 15.77
C LEU A 11 2.42 -17.59 14.57
N VAL A 12 2.78 -17.13 13.37
CA VAL A 12 2.54 -17.81 12.08
C VAL A 12 3.25 -19.16 11.95
N PRO A 13 4.52 -19.36 12.38
CA PRO A 13 5.22 -20.62 12.16
C PRO A 13 4.68 -21.76 13.03
N ILE A 14 3.99 -21.45 14.13
CA ILE A 14 3.56 -22.45 15.12
C ILE A 14 2.65 -23.54 14.49
N PRO A 15 1.52 -23.21 13.84
CA PRO A 15 0.68 -24.23 13.19
C PRO A 15 1.39 -24.95 12.04
N TYR A 16 2.30 -24.27 11.33
CA TYR A 16 3.10 -24.87 10.26
C TYR A 16 4.08 -25.92 10.80
N LEU A 17 4.79 -25.62 11.89
CA LEU A 17 5.72 -26.54 12.55
C LEU A 17 4.99 -27.73 13.18
N ILE A 18 3.85 -27.52 13.82
CA ILE A 18 3.02 -28.61 14.37
C ILE A 18 2.58 -29.56 13.25
N TYR A 19 2.18 -29.03 12.10
CA TYR A 19 1.79 -29.85 10.96
C TYR A 19 2.95 -30.73 10.45
N TYR A 20 4.14 -30.15 10.25
CA TYR A 20 5.31 -30.91 9.81
C TYR A 20 5.76 -31.95 10.86
N LEU A 21 5.65 -31.64 12.15
CA LEU A 21 5.98 -32.56 13.23
C LEU A 21 5.06 -33.80 13.22
N VAL A 22 3.77 -33.62 12.98
CA VAL A 22 2.77 -34.70 13.09
C VAL A 22 2.64 -35.50 11.79
N PHE A 23 2.68 -34.85 10.63
CA PHE A 23 2.28 -35.46 9.36
C PHE A 23 3.44 -35.72 8.39
N ILE A 24 4.56 -34.97 8.48
CA ILE A 24 5.68 -35.08 7.53
C ILE A 24 7.04 -34.95 8.28
N PRO A 25 7.35 -35.88 9.20
CA PRO A 25 8.54 -35.79 10.04
C PRO A 25 9.85 -35.78 9.23
N ASP A 26 9.87 -36.42 8.06
CA ASP A 26 11.05 -36.47 7.16
C ASP A 26 11.47 -35.08 6.64
N ARG A 27 10.58 -34.09 6.66
CA ARG A 27 10.87 -32.70 6.24
C ARG A 27 10.89 -31.70 7.40
N LEU A 28 10.77 -32.16 8.64
CA LEU A 28 10.74 -31.30 9.83
C LEU A 28 11.98 -30.40 9.94
N GLN A 29 13.16 -30.92 9.59
CA GLN A 29 14.40 -30.13 9.62
C GLN A 29 14.34 -28.92 8.68
N VAL A 30 13.77 -29.08 7.48
CA VAL A 30 13.62 -27.98 6.51
C VAL A 30 12.64 -26.94 7.04
N ALA A 31 11.49 -27.38 7.57
CA ALA A 31 10.48 -26.49 8.14
C ALA A 31 10.98 -25.69 9.37
N LEU A 32 11.82 -26.32 10.21
CA LEU A 32 12.47 -25.65 11.34
C LEU A 32 13.46 -24.59 10.88
N ILE A 33 14.30 -24.89 9.89
CA ILE A 33 15.23 -23.91 9.33
C ILE A 33 14.47 -22.72 8.73
N GLU A 34 13.42 -22.98 7.94
CA GLU A 34 12.57 -21.92 7.37
C GLU A 34 11.96 -21.02 8.44
N SER A 35 11.45 -21.61 9.52
CA SER A 35 10.83 -20.87 10.63
C SER A 35 11.86 -20.03 11.40
N VAL A 36 13.01 -20.60 11.73
CA VAL A 36 14.09 -19.89 12.46
C VAL A 36 14.64 -18.73 11.63
N VAL A 37 14.85 -18.94 10.33
CA VAL A 37 15.29 -17.86 9.42
C VAL A 37 14.26 -16.74 9.38
N GLY A 38 12.97 -17.06 9.29
CA GLY A 38 11.89 -16.09 9.34
C GLY A 38 11.88 -15.26 10.64
N GLU A 39 12.04 -15.92 11.79
CA GLU A 39 12.08 -15.23 13.09
C GLU A 39 13.31 -14.33 13.25
N ILE A 40 14.47 -14.76 12.76
CA ILE A 40 15.67 -13.91 12.76
C ILE A 40 15.44 -12.65 11.93
N VAL A 41 14.83 -12.78 10.75
CA VAL A 41 14.47 -11.63 9.90
C VAL A 41 13.50 -10.70 10.64
N ASN A 42 12.46 -11.23 11.30
CA ASN A 42 11.53 -10.43 12.10
C ASN A 42 12.23 -9.63 13.22
N ILE A 43 13.17 -10.26 13.93
CA ILE A 43 13.93 -9.61 15.01
C ILE A 43 14.81 -8.49 14.45
N ILE A 44 15.52 -8.72 13.35
CA ILE A 44 16.36 -7.70 12.69
C ILE A 44 15.49 -6.50 12.29
N LEU A 45 14.34 -6.76 11.68
CA LEU A 45 13.41 -5.71 11.26
C LEU A 45 12.85 -4.94 12.44
N PHE A 46 12.52 -5.61 13.55
CA PHE A 46 12.08 -4.96 14.77
C PHE A 46 13.15 -3.99 15.31
N ILE A 47 14.42 -4.39 15.30
CA ILE A 47 15.53 -3.53 15.71
C ILE A 47 15.69 -2.35 14.75
N MET A 48 15.62 -2.57 13.44
CA MET A 48 15.69 -1.50 12.44
C MET A 48 14.58 -0.46 12.60
N LEU A 49 13.38 -0.90 12.99
CA LEU A 49 12.26 0.00 13.23
C LEU A 49 12.44 0.84 14.48
N ARG A 50 12.99 0.26 15.55
CA ARG A 50 13.34 1.04 16.75
C ARG A 50 14.43 2.08 16.47
N ARG A 51 15.32 1.80 15.51
CA ARG A 51 16.38 2.72 15.08
C ARG A 51 15.95 3.75 14.02
N GLY A 52 14.67 3.74 13.61
CA GLY A 52 14.13 4.71 12.64
C GLY A 52 14.37 4.38 11.16
N TYR A 53 14.98 3.24 10.82
CA TYR A 53 15.23 2.82 9.44
C TYR A 53 13.99 2.21 8.76
N VAL A 54 12.85 2.91 8.80
CA VAL A 54 11.55 2.39 8.36
C VAL A 54 11.55 1.99 6.89
N ARG A 55 12.15 2.81 6.01
CA ARG A 55 12.15 2.55 4.57
C ARG A 55 12.96 1.30 4.20
N LEU A 56 14.14 1.13 4.79
CA LEU A 56 14.98 -0.06 4.57
C LEU A 56 14.30 -1.30 5.14
N ALA A 57 13.74 -1.22 6.35
CA ALA A 57 13.01 -2.32 6.96
C ALA A 57 11.82 -2.77 6.09
N SER A 58 11.06 -1.83 5.53
CA SER A 58 9.98 -2.14 4.59
C SER A 58 10.46 -2.88 3.34
N VAL A 59 11.58 -2.45 2.73
CA VAL A 59 12.13 -3.13 1.54
C VAL A 59 12.57 -4.54 1.89
N ILE A 60 13.32 -4.69 2.99
CA ILE A 60 13.82 -5.99 3.45
C ILE A 60 12.65 -6.93 3.76
N GLN A 61 11.59 -6.46 4.43
CA GLN A 61 10.43 -7.29 4.76
C GLN A 61 9.69 -7.80 3.52
N VAL A 62 9.43 -6.93 2.55
CA VAL A 62 8.74 -7.32 1.32
C VAL A 62 9.59 -8.30 0.51
N SER A 63 10.90 -8.04 0.40
CA SER A 63 11.84 -8.94 -0.28
C SER A 63 11.94 -10.30 0.42
N ALA A 64 11.95 -10.33 1.75
CA ALA A 64 12.00 -11.57 2.53
C ALA A 64 10.75 -12.43 2.30
N PHE A 65 9.55 -11.83 2.35
CA PHE A 65 8.33 -12.56 2.02
C PHE A 65 8.29 -13.04 0.58
N TRP A 66 8.71 -12.19 -0.36
CA TRP A 66 8.76 -12.56 -1.75
C TRP A 66 9.66 -13.78 -1.97
N LEU A 67 10.88 -13.73 -1.41
CA LEU A 67 11.83 -14.83 -1.49
C LEU A 67 11.27 -16.11 -0.85
N PHE A 68 10.67 -16.01 0.33
CA PHE A 68 10.04 -17.12 1.02
C PHE A 68 8.99 -17.81 0.14
N PHE A 69 8.02 -17.06 -0.41
CA PHE A 69 6.99 -17.64 -1.26
C PHE A 69 7.51 -18.18 -2.58
N VAL A 70 8.54 -17.56 -3.17
CA VAL A 70 9.21 -18.09 -4.36
C VAL A 70 9.91 -19.41 -4.05
N ILE A 71 10.65 -19.51 -2.93
CA ILE A 71 11.32 -20.75 -2.51
C ILE A 71 10.29 -21.85 -2.25
N VAL A 72 9.22 -21.56 -1.50
CA VAL A 72 8.15 -22.52 -1.23
C VAL A 72 7.49 -22.95 -2.54
N SER A 73 7.21 -22.03 -3.47
CA SER A 73 6.65 -22.39 -4.79
C SER A 73 7.62 -23.25 -5.61
N LEU A 74 8.93 -23.00 -5.53
CA LEU A 74 9.96 -23.80 -6.20
C LEU A 74 10.07 -25.23 -5.66
N THR A 75 9.74 -25.47 -4.39
CA THR A 75 9.87 -26.79 -3.72
C THR A 75 8.54 -27.54 -3.58
N SER A 76 7.41 -26.88 -3.85
CA SER A 76 6.03 -27.42 -3.77
C SER A 76 5.35 -27.47 -5.14
N ASP A 77 4.02 -27.30 -5.25
CA ASP A 77 3.17 -27.41 -6.46
C ASP A 77 3.44 -26.38 -7.58
N GLY A 78 4.60 -25.72 -7.55
CA GLY A 78 4.99 -24.73 -8.56
C GLY A 78 3.99 -23.58 -8.63
N VAL A 79 3.63 -23.20 -9.85
CA VAL A 79 2.67 -22.11 -10.15
C VAL A 79 1.23 -22.46 -9.73
N LYS A 80 0.91 -23.75 -9.59
CA LYS A 80 -0.42 -24.19 -9.13
C LYS A 80 -0.56 -24.16 -7.61
N GLY A 81 0.56 -24.03 -6.89
CA GLY A 81 0.57 -24.04 -5.43
C GLY A 81 -0.05 -22.79 -4.81
N SER A 82 -0.64 -22.97 -3.62
CA SER A 82 -1.21 -21.88 -2.81
C SER A 82 -0.18 -20.80 -2.46
N ALA A 83 1.09 -21.17 -2.27
CA ALA A 83 2.18 -20.22 -2.05
C ALA A 83 2.39 -19.25 -3.22
N TYR A 84 2.23 -19.72 -4.46
CA TYR A 84 2.34 -18.87 -5.64
C TYR A 84 1.10 -17.99 -5.80
N LEU A 85 -0.09 -18.59 -5.78
CA LEU A 85 -1.34 -17.87 -6.07
C LEU A 85 -1.75 -16.91 -4.94
N LEU A 86 -1.70 -17.37 -3.69
CA LEU A 86 -2.14 -16.58 -2.54
C LEU A 86 -0.97 -15.79 -1.92
N GLY A 87 0.19 -16.44 -1.79
CA GLY A 87 1.37 -15.84 -1.16
C GLY A 87 1.93 -14.65 -1.95
N LEU A 88 2.23 -14.82 -3.24
CA LEU A 88 2.79 -13.72 -4.03
C LEU A 88 1.80 -12.56 -4.23
N SER A 89 0.50 -12.86 -4.37
CA SER A 89 -0.55 -11.83 -4.40
C SER A 89 -0.56 -10.98 -3.12
N LEU A 90 -0.38 -11.63 -1.97
CA LEU A 90 -0.25 -10.94 -0.68
C LEU A 90 1.03 -10.07 -0.64
N VAL A 91 2.15 -10.58 -1.13
CA VAL A 91 3.42 -9.81 -1.21
C VAL A 91 3.24 -8.55 -2.05
N ILE A 92 2.56 -8.63 -3.20
CA ILE A 92 2.28 -7.48 -4.06
C ILE A 92 1.45 -6.43 -3.31
N ALA A 93 0.44 -6.87 -2.55
CA ALA A 93 -0.37 -5.97 -1.72
C ALA A 93 0.47 -5.30 -0.62
N ILE A 94 1.32 -6.05 0.08
CA ILE A 94 2.24 -5.51 1.10
C ILE A 94 3.21 -4.51 0.46
N ALA A 95 3.76 -4.82 -0.72
CA ALA A 95 4.66 -3.95 -1.45
C ALA A 95 3.98 -2.61 -1.80
N GLY A 96 2.72 -2.64 -2.25
CA GLY A 96 1.96 -1.42 -2.56
C GLY A 96 1.76 -0.52 -1.35
N ILE A 97 1.49 -1.12 -0.18
CA ILE A 97 1.27 -0.39 1.07
C ILE A 97 2.58 0.18 1.62
N LEU A 98 3.64 -0.64 1.68
CA LEU A 98 4.89 -0.28 2.36
C LEU A 98 5.89 0.48 1.47
N LEU A 99 5.89 0.22 0.16
CA LEU A 99 6.88 0.75 -0.80
C LEU A 99 6.25 1.69 -1.84
N ARG A 100 4.97 2.05 -1.66
CA ARG A 100 4.14 2.83 -2.59
C ARG A 100 3.89 2.07 -3.91
N GLY A 101 3.17 2.71 -4.84
CA GLY A 101 2.77 2.09 -6.11
C GLY A 101 3.93 1.55 -6.97
N ARG A 102 5.11 2.20 -6.95
CA ARG A 102 6.30 1.71 -7.67
C ARG A 102 6.78 0.36 -7.13
N GLY A 103 6.72 0.16 -5.80
CA GLY A 103 7.09 -1.11 -5.18
C GLY A 103 6.18 -2.25 -5.59
N ALA A 104 4.86 -2.04 -5.59
CA ALA A 104 3.91 -3.04 -6.10
C ALA A 104 4.23 -3.45 -7.54
N ALA A 105 4.45 -2.48 -8.43
CA ALA A 105 4.76 -2.78 -9.84
C ALA A 105 6.03 -3.63 -10.01
N ILE A 106 7.10 -3.32 -9.25
CA ILE A 106 8.34 -4.10 -9.26
C ILE A 106 8.08 -5.53 -8.80
N PHE A 107 7.41 -5.73 -7.67
CA PHE A 107 7.14 -7.07 -7.14
C PHE A 107 6.15 -7.86 -7.99
N THR A 108 5.22 -7.21 -8.69
CA THR A 108 4.37 -7.85 -9.71
C THR A 108 5.23 -8.37 -10.87
N ALA A 109 6.11 -7.53 -11.43
CA ALA A 109 6.99 -7.95 -12.52
C ALA A 109 7.92 -9.09 -12.11
N LEU A 110 8.51 -9.01 -10.90
CA LEU A 110 9.33 -10.08 -10.34
C LEU A 110 8.54 -11.38 -10.13
N SER A 111 7.29 -11.30 -9.66
CA SER A 111 6.44 -12.48 -9.43
C SER A 111 6.03 -13.13 -10.75
N ILE A 112 5.71 -12.35 -11.78
CA ILE A 112 5.44 -12.86 -13.14
C ILE A 112 6.70 -13.52 -13.71
N ALA A 113 7.87 -12.90 -13.56
CA ALA A 113 9.14 -13.47 -14.01
C ALA A 113 9.45 -14.78 -13.28
N ALA A 114 9.25 -14.85 -11.96
CA ALA A 114 9.40 -16.07 -11.19
C ALA A 114 8.45 -17.19 -11.67
N GLY A 115 7.19 -16.85 -11.96
CA GLY A 115 6.23 -17.78 -12.57
C GLY A 115 6.66 -18.28 -13.94
N PHE A 116 7.18 -17.40 -14.78
CA PHE A 116 7.71 -17.78 -16.09
C PHE A 116 8.91 -18.72 -15.99
N ILE A 117 9.83 -18.46 -15.07
CA ILE A 117 10.97 -19.34 -14.78
C ILE A 117 10.47 -20.72 -14.32
N LEU A 118 9.49 -20.77 -13.41
CA LEU A 118 8.87 -22.01 -12.92
C LEU A 118 8.23 -22.83 -14.05
N LEU A 119 7.47 -22.18 -14.94
CA LEU A 119 6.82 -22.83 -16.07
C LEU A 119 7.84 -23.45 -17.05
N ASN A 120 8.92 -22.73 -17.35
CA ASN A 120 9.96 -23.23 -18.25
C ASN A 120 10.79 -24.34 -17.59
N ALA A 121 11.11 -24.22 -16.30
CA ALA A 121 11.80 -25.27 -15.55
C ALA A 121 11.02 -26.59 -15.59
N GLN A 122 9.69 -26.54 -15.59
CA GLN A 122 8.83 -27.72 -15.75
C GLN A 122 8.88 -28.29 -17.18
N LYS A 123 8.86 -27.43 -18.21
CA LYS A 123 8.89 -27.87 -19.63
C LYS A 123 10.22 -28.52 -20.03
N LEU A 124 11.34 -28.02 -19.52
CA LEU A 124 12.68 -28.54 -19.85
C LEU A 124 13.05 -29.86 -19.13
N GLY A 125 12.17 -30.42 -18.29
CA GLY A 125 12.45 -31.65 -17.56
C GLY A 125 13.60 -31.53 -16.55
N LEU A 126 14.10 -30.32 -16.27
CA LEU A 126 15.12 -30.01 -15.27
C LEU A 126 14.68 -30.38 -13.85
N ARG A 127 13.39 -30.71 -13.66
CA ARG A 127 12.81 -31.19 -12.40
C ARG A 127 11.89 -32.37 -12.67
N THR A 128 12.34 -33.56 -12.29
CA THR A 128 11.70 -34.87 -12.51
C THR A 128 10.87 -35.36 -11.31
N GLY A 129 10.85 -34.62 -10.20
CA GLY A 129 9.97 -34.96 -9.08
C GLY A 129 8.53 -34.60 -9.42
N SER A 130 7.62 -35.57 -9.36
CA SER A 130 6.20 -35.28 -9.21
C SER A 130 6.10 -34.29 -8.06
N TYR A 131 5.62 -33.06 -8.31
CA TYR A 131 5.30 -32.14 -7.24
C TYR A 131 4.53 -32.98 -6.23
N ALA A 132 5.03 -33.12 -5.00
CA ALA A 132 4.30 -33.85 -3.99
C ALA A 132 2.97 -33.12 -3.90
N THR A 133 1.92 -33.67 -4.52
CA THR A 133 0.64 -32.99 -4.66
C THR A 133 0.25 -32.68 -3.25
N LEU A 134 0.37 -31.40 -2.92
CA LEU A 134 0.28 -30.96 -1.55
C LEU A 134 -1.15 -31.33 -1.15
N SER A 135 -1.28 -32.36 -0.28
CA SER A 135 -2.56 -32.92 0.13
C SER A 135 -3.53 -31.78 0.44
N PRO A 136 -4.83 -31.85 0.10
CA PRO A 136 -5.79 -30.79 0.40
C PRO A 136 -5.65 -30.20 1.81
N LEU A 137 -5.23 -31.03 2.77
CA LEU A 137 -4.88 -30.65 4.14
C LEU A 137 -3.75 -29.61 4.24
N THR A 138 -2.65 -29.73 3.47
CA THR A 138 -1.53 -28.76 3.46
C THR A 138 -1.97 -27.40 2.93
N THR A 139 -2.79 -27.38 1.88
CA THR A 139 -3.37 -26.14 1.34
C THR A 139 -4.27 -25.48 2.38
N TRP A 140 -5.07 -26.28 3.10
CA TRP A 140 -5.91 -25.79 4.19
C TRP A 140 -5.09 -25.22 5.37
N VAL A 141 -4.04 -25.92 5.81
CA VAL A 141 -3.12 -25.45 6.87
C VAL A 141 -2.40 -24.16 6.46
N THR A 142 -1.94 -24.08 5.22
CA THR A 142 -1.31 -22.85 4.69
C THR A 142 -2.32 -21.70 4.64
N SER A 143 -3.58 -21.98 4.33
CA SER A 143 -4.65 -20.98 4.31
C SER A 143 -4.98 -20.43 5.71
N LEU A 144 -4.86 -21.25 6.77
CA LEU A 144 -4.99 -20.78 8.16
C LEU A 144 -3.97 -19.71 8.54
N VAL A 145 -2.84 -19.67 7.85
CA VAL A 145 -1.83 -18.62 8.01
C VAL A 145 -2.11 -17.45 7.08
N LEU A 146 -2.29 -17.73 5.78
CA LEU A 146 -2.36 -16.68 4.76
C LEU A 146 -3.62 -15.83 4.88
N PHE A 147 -4.77 -16.41 5.22
CA PHE A 147 -6.02 -15.66 5.28
C PHE A 147 -6.05 -14.65 6.43
N PRO A 148 -5.69 -15.00 7.69
CA PRO A 148 -5.61 -14.01 8.75
C PRO A 148 -4.60 -12.90 8.47
N VAL A 149 -3.40 -13.23 7.95
CA VAL A 149 -2.39 -12.22 7.61
C VAL A 149 -2.92 -11.29 6.51
N SER A 150 -3.57 -11.84 5.48
CA SER A 150 -4.23 -11.07 4.43
C SER A 150 -5.33 -10.16 4.98
N ALA A 151 -6.19 -10.68 5.85
CA ALA A 151 -7.30 -9.94 6.44
C ALA A 151 -6.78 -8.78 7.32
N VAL A 152 -5.76 -9.03 8.15
CA VAL A 152 -5.13 -7.98 8.98
C VAL A 152 -4.53 -6.90 8.10
N LEU A 153 -3.82 -7.27 7.03
CA LEU A 153 -3.21 -6.30 6.12
C LEU A 153 -4.26 -5.46 5.37
N GLN A 154 -5.31 -6.10 4.85
CA GLN A 154 -6.42 -5.41 4.19
C GLN A 154 -7.18 -4.49 5.15
N TYR A 155 -7.37 -4.92 6.41
CA TYR A 155 -7.97 -4.11 7.46
C TYR A 155 -7.11 -2.87 7.77
N LEU A 156 -5.80 -3.05 7.95
CA LEU A 156 -4.87 -1.96 8.18
C LEU A 156 -4.82 -0.98 6.99
N ALA A 157 -4.81 -1.50 5.75
CA ALA A 157 -4.87 -0.66 4.55
C ALA A 157 -6.16 0.17 4.51
N SER A 158 -7.30 -0.48 4.78
CA SER A 158 -8.61 0.18 4.84
C SER A 158 -8.65 1.24 5.94
N LEU A 159 -8.07 0.95 7.11
CA LEU A 159 -7.99 1.89 8.22
C LEU A 159 -7.10 3.10 7.87
N ALA A 160 -5.97 2.87 7.21
CA ALA A 160 -5.09 3.95 6.74
C ALA A 160 -5.84 4.89 5.78
N ILE A 161 -6.54 4.32 4.79
CA ILE A 161 -7.33 5.08 3.81
C ILE A 161 -8.45 5.87 4.51
N ARG A 162 -9.24 5.23 5.38
CA ARG A 162 -10.30 5.91 6.15
C ARG A 162 -9.75 7.06 6.99
N SER A 163 -8.60 6.86 7.64
CA SER A 163 -7.96 7.91 8.44
C SER A 163 -7.49 9.09 7.59
N ALA A 164 -6.96 8.82 6.39
CA ALA A 164 -6.52 9.86 5.46
C ALA A 164 -7.72 10.66 4.93
N LEU A 165 -8.81 9.99 4.56
CA LEU A 165 -10.04 10.63 4.12
C LEU A 165 -10.67 11.47 5.23
N ALA A 166 -10.72 10.95 6.47
CA ALA A 166 -11.25 11.69 7.61
C ALA A 166 -10.42 12.96 7.90
N ARG A 167 -9.09 12.87 7.85
CA ARG A 167 -8.20 14.04 7.99
C ARG A 167 -8.42 15.06 6.87
N ALA A 168 -8.56 14.61 5.63
CA ALA A 168 -8.83 15.49 4.49
C ALA A 168 -10.16 16.24 4.68
N LYS A 169 -11.25 15.52 5.00
CA LYS A 169 -12.56 16.13 5.27
C LYS A 169 -12.54 17.11 6.45
N ALA A 170 -11.87 16.75 7.54
CA ALA A 170 -11.75 17.64 8.70
C ALA A 170 -10.96 18.92 8.37
N SER A 171 -9.92 18.81 7.53
CA SER A 171 -9.16 19.97 7.06
C SER A 171 -10.01 20.85 6.15
N GLU A 172 -10.75 20.26 5.21
CA GLU A 172 -11.66 20.98 4.30
C GLU A 172 -12.74 21.74 5.07
N GLU A 173 -13.40 21.08 6.03
CA GLU A 173 -14.42 21.70 6.87
C GLU A 173 -13.85 22.87 7.69
N ARG A 174 -12.65 22.69 8.26
CA ARG A 174 -11.96 23.76 8.98
C ARG A 174 -11.65 24.94 8.07
N TYR A 175 -11.15 24.71 6.86
CA TYR A 175 -10.89 25.77 5.89
C TYR A 175 -12.18 26.49 5.50
N ARG A 176 -13.27 25.75 5.26
CA ARG A 176 -14.59 26.31 4.95
C ARG A 176 -15.11 27.20 6.06
N LEU A 177 -15.01 26.76 7.32
CA LEU A 177 -15.45 27.56 8.47
C LEU A 177 -14.61 28.82 8.64
N ILE A 178 -13.27 28.72 8.58
CA ILE A 178 -12.37 29.88 8.69
C ILE A 178 -12.67 30.89 7.58
N SER A 179 -12.79 30.42 6.34
CA SER A 179 -13.13 31.28 5.22
C SER A 179 -14.45 32.01 5.48
N ARG A 180 -15.49 31.32 5.96
CA ARG A 180 -16.80 31.93 6.19
C ARG A 180 -16.85 32.94 7.34
N ILE A 181 -16.03 32.76 8.39
CA ILE A 181 -16.04 33.67 9.55
C ILE A 181 -15.02 34.80 9.45
N THR A 182 -14.05 34.70 8.54
CA THR A 182 -13.14 35.79 8.25
C THR A 182 -13.96 36.96 7.70
N SER A 183 -13.85 38.12 8.37
CA SER A 183 -14.51 39.36 7.93
C SER A 183 -13.93 39.90 6.63
N ASP A 184 -12.80 39.38 6.19
CA ASP A 184 -12.13 39.72 4.95
C ASP A 184 -12.58 38.81 3.79
N TYR A 185 -12.06 39.05 2.60
CA TYR A 185 -12.29 38.16 1.46
C TYR A 185 -11.00 37.73 0.78
N ALA A 186 -11.05 36.58 0.12
CA ALA A 186 -9.98 36.11 -0.74
C ALA A 186 -10.57 35.73 -2.10
N PHE A 187 -9.83 36.01 -3.17
CA PHE A 187 -10.20 35.62 -4.52
C PHE A 187 -8.96 35.21 -5.31
N SER A 188 -9.16 34.40 -6.35
CA SER A 188 -8.11 34.00 -7.26
C SER A 188 -8.53 34.29 -8.68
N THR A 189 -7.69 35.01 -9.42
CA THR A 189 -7.90 35.32 -10.83
C THR A 189 -6.72 34.79 -11.64
N GLU A 190 -6.99 34.06 -12.71
CA GLU A 190 -5.99 33.60 -13.67
C GLU A 190 -6.03 34.49 -14.91
N LEU A 191 -4.86 34.74 -15.51
CA LEU A 191 -4.75 35.48 -16.76
C LEU A 191 -4.63 34.47 -17.89
N ASP A 192 -5.58 34.49 -18.83
CA ASP A 192 -5.51 33.63 -20.00
C ASP A 192 -4.43 34.12 -21.00
N PRO A 193 -4.00 33.29 -21.96
CA PRO A 193 -3.01 33.67 -22.98
C PRO A 193 -3.46 34.82 -23.89
N GLN A 194 -4.76 35.15 -23.93
CA GLN A 194 -5.34 36.24 -24.68
C GLN A 194 -5.39 37.55 -23.87
N GLY A 195 -4.96 37.53 -22.61
CA GLY A 195 -4.94 38.67 -21.70
C GLY A 195 -6.25 38.90 -20.95
N ASN A 196 -7.23 38.01 -21.06
CA ASN A 196 -8.46 38.11 -20.28
C ASN A 196 -8.25 37.54 -18.88
N MET A 197 -8.90 38.17 -17.92
CA MET A 197 -8.92 37.71 -16.53
C MET A 197 -10.08 36.76 -16.30
N GLN A 198 -9.80 35.58 -15.76
CA GLN A 198 -10.83 34.64 -15.31
C GLN A 198 -10.78 34.49 -13.80
N LEU A 199 -11.86 34.87 -13.14
CA LEU A 199 -12.05 34.60 -11.72
C LEU A 199 -12.24 33.08 -11.55
N ILE A 200 -11.43 32.46 -10.69
CA ILE A 200 -11.45 31.01 -10.46
C ILE A 200 -12.30 30.65 -9.24
N TRP A 201 -12.18 31.44 -8.16
CA TRP A 201 -12.97 31.28 -6.95
C TRP A 201 -12.94 32.55 -6.10
N VAL A 202 -13.96 32.70 -5.25
CA VAL A 202 -14.05 33.70 -4.18
C VAL A 202 -14.35 33.01 -2.86
N ALA A 203 -13.92 33.61 -1.76
CA ALA A 203 -14.06 33.06 -0.41
C ALA A 203 -14.21 34.19 0.62
N GLY A 204 -14.90 33.92 1.73
CA GLY A 204 -15.15 34.90 2.79
C GLY A 204 -16.23 35.92 2.44
N ALA A 205 -16.12 37.13 3.00
CA ALA A 205 -17.14 38.18 2.91
C ALA A 205 -17.08 38.96 1.58
N PHE A 206 -16.78 38.27 0.47
CA PHE A 206 -16.55 38.89 -0.84
C PHE A 206 -17.72 39.77 -1.29
N GLU A 207 -18.93 39.21 -1.34
CA GLU A 207 -20.12 39.93 -1.78
C GLU A 207 -20.53 41.03 -0.79
N GLU A 208 -20.28 40.82 0.51
CA GLU A 208 -20.61 41.78 1.56
C GLU A 208 -19.68 43.00 1.55
N ILE A 209 -18.38 42.81 1.30
CA ILE A 209 -17.40 43.91 1.22
C ILE A 209 -17.44 44.60 -0.14
N THR A 210 -17.43 43.83 -1.23
CA THR A 210 -17.34 44.41 -2.58
C THR A 210 -18.69 44.91 -3.08
N GLY A 211 -19.80 44.39 -2.54
CA GLY A 211 -21.15 44.69 -3.00
C GLY A 211 -21.56 44.01 -4.31
N TYR A 212 -20.67 43.22 -4.92
CA TYR A 212 -20.93 42.51 -6.17
C TYR A 212 -21.14 41.02 -5.92
N THR A 213 -22.14 40.45 -6.60
CA THR A 213 -22.21 38.99 -6.75
C THR A 213 -21.08 38.47 -7.65
N TYR A 214 -20.78 37.18 -7.56
CA TYR A 214 -19.77 36.55 -8.41
C TYR A 214 -19.97 36.85 -9.91
N ASP A 215 -21.19 36.70 -10.41
CA ASP A 215 -21.50 36.87 -11.84
C ASP A 215 -21.41 38.33 -12.28
N GLU A 216 -21.87 39.27 -11.44
CA GLU A 216 -21.76 40.72 -11.70
C GLU A 216 -20.30 41.17 -11.74
N TYR A 217 -19.48 40.68 -10.81
CA TYR A 217 -18.07 41.01 -10.74
C TYR A 217 -17.30 40.53 -11.98
N VAL A 218 -17.61 39.32 -12.47
CA VAL A 218 -17.03 38.78 -13.71
C VAL A 218 -17.49 39.61 -14.92
N ALA A 219 -18.79 39.94 -15.00
CA ALA A 219 -19.34 40.74 -16.09
C ALA A 219 -18.76 42.17 -16.14
N ALA A 220 -18.42 42.74 -14.99
CA ALA A 220 -17.79 44.07 -14.88
C ALA A 220 -16.33 44.10 -15.38
N GLY A 221 -15.71 42.94 -15.64
CA GLY A 221 -14.31 42.85 -16.07
C GLY A 221 -13.34 42.48 -14.94
N GLY A 222 -13.84 41.95 -13.82
CA GLY A 222 -13.02 41.48 -12.70
C GLY A 222 -12.37 42.60 -11.89
N TRP A 223 -11.33 42.26 -11.12
CA TRP A 223 -10.75 43.18 -10.12
C TRP A 223 -10.20 44.47 -10.72
N ARG A 224 -9.52 44.39 -11.87
CA ARG A 224 -8.87 45.55 -12.51
C ARG A 224 -9.88 46.61 -12.97
N ALA A 225 -11.07 46.19 -13.40
CA ALA A 225 -12.13 47.11 -13.84
C ALA A 225 -12.84 47.81 -12.67
N ASN A 226 -12.76 47.23 -11.47
CA ASN A 226 -13.36 47.77 -10.24
C ASN A 226 -12.38 48.62 -9.41
N LEU A 227 -11.16 48.86 -9.91
CA LEU A 227 -10.21 49.79 -9.30
C LEU A 227 -10.60 51.24 -9.59
N TYR A 228 -10.28 52.14 -8.66
CA TYR A 228 -10.42 53.57 -8.91
C TYR A 228 -9.47 53.99 -10.06
N PRO A 229 -9.90 54.83 -11.03
CA PRO A 229 -9.09 55.12 -12.22
C PRO A 229 -7.68 55.66 -11.95
N GLU A 230 -7.48 56.37 -10.83
CA GLU A 230 -6.17 56.91 -10.44
C GLU A 230 -5.20 55.83 -9.89
N ASP A 231 -5.70 54.65 -9.51
CA ASP A 231 -4.91 53.52 -9.01
C ASP A 231 -4.40 52.59 -10.14
N ILE A 232 -4.77 52.85 -11.39
CA ILE A 232 -4.43 52.02 -12.57
C ILE A 232 -3.13 52.52 -13.27
N ALA A 233 -2.29 53.29 -12.57
CA ALA A 233 -1.07 53.91 -13.11
C ALA A 233 -0.04 52.91 -13.67
#